data_AF-A0AAQ3JWS1-F1
#
_entry.id   AF-A0AAQ3JWS1-F1
#
_cell.length_a   1.000
_cell.length_b   1.000
_cell.length_c   1.000
_cell.angle_alpha   90.00
_cell.angle_beta   90.00
_cell.angle_gamma   90.00
#
_symmetry.space_group_name_H-M   'P 1'
#
loop_
_entity.id
_entity.type
_entity.pdbx_description
1 polymer ?
#
loop_
_entity_poly.entity_id
_entity_poly.type
_entity_poly.pdbx_seq_one_letter_code
_entity_poly.pdbx_strand_id
1 'polypeptide(L)'
;MEVEDKELRGGAESVLNLAQGSSISIRYHSLFGDYNDLLLLEADEAFLPDILQNRVTIRGQTNEEAVLCTPSATYAMKSVGTSNSVFLIPPGKPILVSVNDTCSDNKANPSAVTEEVSSIIKVASTNMELVLVAPSLDKLKSLLHERPYKLNEDLEVESRGNVGLYRWHDLLEQIQASEQELKDGLKLFSAVEIDGFWRVIDGKTMDEILSMVLNNSILQGWPLNALKEDEVVSVLETDGYPQKIILHCLETFGIMVEGSDGKLWSLDEKKVCLHFALVALGGGMMKLDIFLQKWKHSVPSGMQADLKMLEGEVLYEKLGFETWIHAFRASALPSSPAMRFAALFRERSKWEWKDLEPYIRDLRVPGLSLEGLLIKYTRRTQPSADVEPIFSASVGDIPENYVHQWYTKDMFMKAYSRFIKPIPGEEDWPHEDHAPSGPPTCNVLPGRPRK
;
A
#
# COMPACT_ATOMS: atom_id res chain seq x y z
N MET A 1 -5.32 -20.36 -61.76
CA MET A 1 -5.27 -21.47 -60.79
C MET A 1 -4.15 -21.09 -59.85
N GLU A 2 -4.52 -20.30 -58.85
CA GLU A 2 -3.62 -19.78 -57.83
C GLU A 2 -3.11 -20.96 -57.01
N VAL A 3 -1.80 -21.11 -56.93
CA VAL A 3 -1.16 -22.06 -56.03
C VAL A 3 -1.15 -21.37 -54.68
N GLU A 4 -2.05 -21.77 -53.78
CA GLU A 4 -1.99 -21.43 -52.37
C GLU A 4 -0.62 -21.87 -51.84
N ASP A 5 0.26 -20.91 -51.57
CA ASP A 5 1.44 -21.13 -50.74
C ASP A 5 0.94 -21.59 -49.36
N LYS A 6 1.03 -22.90 -49.10
CA LYS A 6 0.94 -23.44 -47.75
C LYS A 6 2.10 -22.87 -46.94
N GLU A 7 1.86 -21.78 -46.23
CA GLU A 7 2.77 -21.25 -45.21
C GLU A 7 3.10 -22.37 -44.21
N LEU A 8 4.32 -22.91 -44.29
CA LEU A 8 4.83 -23.83 -43.27
C LEU A 8 4.98 -23.06 -41.94
N ARG A 9 4.08 -23.36 -41.00
CA ARG A 9 4.04 -22.83 -39.62
C ARG A 9 4.93 -23.71 -38.76
N GLY A 10 5.98 -23.17 -38.15
CA GLY A 10 6.99 -24.00 -37.47
C GLY A 10 7.59 -23.43 -36.21
N GLY A 11 6.92 -22.45 -35.63
CA GLY A 11 7.22 -21.88 -34.32
C GLY A 11 5.98 -22.01 -33.42
N ALA A 12 5.70 -20.95 -32.67
CA ALA A 12 4.49 -20.85 -31.86
C ALA A 12 3.21 -21.14 -32.67
N GLU A 13 3.18 -20.80 -33.96
CA GLU A 13 2.03 -20.99 -34.83
C GLU A 13 1.65 -22.47 -35.02
N SER A 14 2.63 -23.37 -35.13
CA SER A 14 2.36 -24.82 -35.25
C SER A 14 1.80 -25.41 -33.95
N VAL A 15 2.19 -24.88 -32.80
CA VAL A 15 1.61 -25.27 -31.50
C VAL A 15 0.20 -24.71 -31.33
N LEU A 16 -0.05 -23.47 -31.76
CA LEU A 16 -1.37 -22.83 -31.66
C LEU A 16 -2.42 -23.46 -32.59
N ASN A 17 -2.00 -24.03 -33.72
CA ASN A 17 -2.91 -24.67 -34.69
C ASN A 17 -2.98 -26.20 -34.54
N LEU A 18 -2.51 -26.75 -33.42
CA LEU A 18 -2.50 -28.18 -33.17
C LEU A 18 -3.94 -28.73 -33.11
N ALA A 19 -4.29 -29.65 -34.01
CA ALA A 19 -5.62 -30.25 -34.04
C ALA A 19 -5.82 -31.24 -32.88
N GLN A 20 -7.06 -31.40 -32.43
CA GLN A 20 -7.40 -32.37 -31.37
C GLN A 20 -6.95 -33.79 -31.77
N GLY A 21 -6.16 -34.44 -30.92
CA GLY A 21 -5.63 -35.80 -31.16
C GLY A 21 -4.35 -35.85 -31.99
N SER A 22 -3.80 -34.71 -32.40
CA SER A 22 -2.47 -34.62 -33.00
C SER A 22 -1.38 -34.28 -31.97
N SER A 23 -0.13 -34.63 -32.28
CA SER A 23 1.04 -34.37 -31.44
C SER A 23 2.12 -33.67 -32.25
N ILE A 24 2.87 -32.77 -31.61
CA ILE A 24 4.03 -32.12 -32.20
C ILE A 24 5.28 -32.42 -31.38
N SER A 25 6.41 -32.64 -32.07
CA SER A 25 7.71 -32.81 -31.43
C SER A 25 8.21 -31.44 -30.94
N ILE A 26 8.65 -31.38 -29.69
CA ILE A 26 9.29 -30.19 -29.10
C ILE A 26 10.77 -30.45 -28.87
N ARG A 27 11.60 -29.41 -28.98
CA ARG A 27 13.04 -29.48 -28.67
C ARG A 27 13.51 -28.22 -27.97
N TYR A 28 14.62 -28.31 -27.26
CA TYR A 28 15.30 -27.11 -26.75
C TYR A 28 16.02 -26.40 -27.90
N HIS A 29 15.80 -25.09 -28.02
CA HIS A 29 16.51 -24.25 -28.98
C HIS A 29 18.01 -24.19 -28.61
N SER A 30 18.89 -23.87 -29.56
CA SER A 30 20.33 -23.67 -29.27
C SER A 30 20.59 -22.51 -28.29
N LEU A 31 19.64 -21.57 -28.23
CA LEU A 31 19.63 -20.47 -27.27
C LEU A 31 18.87 -20.81 -25.99
N PHE A 32 18.47 -22.06 -25.74
CA PHE A 32 17.77 -22.42 -24.50
C PHE A 32 18.61 -22.07 -23.27
N GLY A 33 17.98 -21.47 -22.26
CA GLY A 33 18.64 -21.07 -21.03
C GLY A 33 17.66 -20.52 -20.00
N ASP A 34 18.20 -19.97 -18.92
CA ASP A 34 17.39 -19.51 -17.78
C ASP A 34 16.63 -18.21 -18.09
N TYR A 35 17.19 -17.34 -18.94
CA TYR A 35 16.61 -16.03 -19.33
C TYR A 35 16.03 -15.28 -18.12
N ASN A 36 16.83 -15.05 -17.08
CA ASN A 36 16.37 -14.41 -15.84
C ASN A 36 15.85 -12.98 -16.04
N ASP A 37 16.10 -12.39 -17.21
CA ASP A 37 15.60 -11.12 -17.72
C ASP A 37 14.17 -11.20 -18.27
N LEU A 38 13.65 -12.40 -18.56
CA LEU A 38 12.29 -12.62 -19.04
C LEU A 38 11.39 -13.17 -17.92
N LEU A 39 10.36 -12.40 -17.59
CA LEU A 39 9.32 -12.74 -16.62
C LEU A 39 7.95 -12.73 -17.30
N LEU A 40 7.08 -13.65 -16.90
CA LEU A 40 5.68 -13.66 -17.33
C LEU A 40 4.89 -12.75 -16.40
N LEU A 41 4.14 -11.80 -16.98
CA LEU A 41 3.24 -10.92 -16.24
C LEU A 41 1.81 -11.25 -16.61
N GLU A 42 0.99 -11.51 -15.60
CA GLU A 42 -0.45 -11.64 -15.76
C GLU A 42 -1.08 -10.24 -15.77
N ALA A 43 -1.84 -9.95 -16.83
CA ALA A 43 -2.40 -8.64 -17.08
C ALA A 43 -3.86 -8.76 -17.52
N ASP A 44 -4.76 -8.18 -16.73
CA ASP A 44 -6.19 -8.09 -17.06
C ASP A 44 -6.43 -7.16 -18.27
N GLU A 45 -7.54 -7.36 -18.98
CA GLU A 45 -7.91 -6.55 -20.15
C GLU A 45 -7.99 -5.03 -19.85
N ALA A 46 -8.44 -4.66 -18.65
CA ALA A 46 -8.51 -3.27 -18.21
C ALA A 46 -7.13 -2.60 -18.11
N PHE A 47 -6.07 -3.39 -17.92
CA PHE A 47 -4.70 -2.94 -17.69
C PHE A 47 -3.84 -2.97 -18.97
N LEU A 48 -4.22 -3.75 -19.98
CA LEU A 48 -3.54 -3.83 -21.27
C LEU A 48 -3.30 -2.46 -21.96
N PRO A 49 -4.25 -1.50 -21.96
CA PRO A 49 -4.02 -0.20 -22.61
C PRO A 49 -2.85 0.58 -21.99
N ASP A 50 -2.67 0.48 -20.67
CA ASP A 50 -1.59 1.18 -19.96
C ASP A 50 -0.23 0.55 -20.28
N ILE A 51 -0.15 -0.79 -20.34
CA ILE A 51 1.07 -1.52 -20.72
C ILE A 51 1.46 -1.24 -22.17
N LEU A 52 0.52 -1.42 -23.11
CA LEU A 52 0.79 -1.31 -24.55
C LEU A 52 1.20 0.11 -24.97
N GLN A 53 0.83 1.11 -24.18
CA GLN A 53 1.19 2.52 -24.39
C GLN A 53 2.41 2.96 -23.56
N ASN A 54 3.09 2.05 -22.87
CA ASN A 54 4.23 2.33 -22.00
C ASN A 54 3.93 3.38 -20.90
N ARG A 55 2.74 3.34 -20.30
CA ARG A 55 2.31 4.25 -19.23
C ARG A 55 2.41 3.65 -17.83
N VAL A 56 3.17 2.56 -17.69
CA VAL A 56 3.38 1.84 -16.42
C VAL A 56 4.78 2.09 -15.89
N THR A 57 4.91 2.19 -14.58
CA THR A 57 6.20 2.36 -13.89
C THR A 57 6.31 1.39 -12.73
N ILE A 58 7.49 0.81 -12.51
CA ILE A 58 7.77 -0.01 -11.33
C ILE A 58 8.42 0.89 -10.28
N ARG A 59 7.91 0.85 -9.04
CA ARG A 59 8.38 1.67 -7.92
C ARG A 59 8.67 0.80 -6.70
N GLY A 60 9.64 1.22 -5.91
CA GLY A 60 10.05 0.54 -4.67
C GLY A 60 11.54 0.70 -4.42
N GLN A 61 11.93 0.94 -3.16
CA GLN A 61 13.34 0.98 -2.76
C GLN A 61 13.91 -0.45 -2.59
N THR A 62 15.24 -0.56 -2.45
CA THR A 62 15.94 -1.85 -2.34
C THR A 62 15.52 -2.71 -1.15
N ASN A 63 14.90 -2.11 -0.15
CA ASN A 63 14.40 -2.75 1.07
C ASN A 63 12.87 -2.89 1.11
N GLU A 64 12.19 -2.53 0.02
CA GLU A 64 10.72 -2.55 -0.11
C GLU A 64 10.30 -3.55 -1.18
N GLU A 65 9.06 -4.03 -1.11
CA GLU A 65 8.48 -4.83 -2.20
C GLU A 65 8.22 -3.95 -3.43
N ALA A 66 8.43 -4.47 -4.63
CA ALA A 66 8.14 -3.70 -5.84
C ALA A 66 6.63 -3.59 -6.07
N VAL A 67 6.17 -2.39 -6.45
CA VAL A 67 4.81 -2.15 -6.93
C VAL A 67 4.85 -1.68 -8.37
N LEU A 68 3.80 -2.00 -9.11
CA LEU A 68 3.57 -1.48 -10.45
C LEU A 68 2.51 -0.39 -10.38
N CYS A 69 2.81 0.79 -10.91
CA CYS A 69 1.91 1.93 -10.94
C CYS A 69 1.50 2.25 -12.38
N THR A 70 0.19 2.39 -12.60
CA THR A 70 -0.39 3.11 -13.74
C THR A 70 -0.42 4.61 -13.41
N PRO A 71 -0.91 5.49 -14.29
CA PRO A 71 -1.08 6.90 -13.94
C PRO A 71 -2.06 7.14 -12.78
N SER A 72 -2.99 6.20 -12.54
CA SER A 72 -4.09 6.37 -11.59
C SER A 72 -4.18 5.34 -10.45
N ALA A 73 -3.44 4.22 -10.53
CA ALA A 73 -3.58 3.13 -9.56
C ALA A 73 -2.26 2.39 -9.30
N THR A 74 -2.17 1.76 -8.12
CA THR A 74 -1.02 0.96 -7.69
C THR A 74 -1.37 -0.51 -7.52
N TYR A 75 -0.49 -1.39 -8.03
CA TYR A 75 -0.64 -2.84 -8.01
C TYR A 75 0.56 -3.47 -7.29
N ALA A 76 0.28 -4.33 -6.31
CA ALA A 76 1.30 -5.17 -5.71
C ALA A 76 1.68 -6.29 -6.68
N MET A 77 2.99 -6.51 -6.83
CA MET A 77 3.54 -7.56 -7.68
C MET A 77 3.81 -8.81 -6.85
N LYS A 78 3.22 -9.94 -7.21
CA LYS A 78 3.42 -11.22 -6.52
C LYS A 78 3.95 -12.28 -7.47
N SER A 79 5.09 -12.87 -7.14
CA SER A 79 5.59 -14.04 -7.86
C SER A 79 4.84 -15.28 -7.40
N VAL A 80 4.14 -15.93 -8.30
CA VAL A 80 3.41 -17.18 -8.05
C VAL A 80 4.09 -18.30 -8.84
N GLY A 81 4.28 -19.45 -8.19
CA GLY A 81 4.86 -20.63 -8.80
C GLY A 81 3.78 -21.51 -9.41
N THR A 82 4.02 -22.04 -10.60
CA THR A 82 3.10 -22.96 -11.27
C THR A 82 3.62 -24.39 -11.21
N SER A 83 2.74 -25.36 -10.93
CA SER A 83 3.10 -26.79 -11.01
C SER A 83 3.30 -27.28 -12.45
N ASN A 84 2.79 -26.52 -13.41
CA ASN A 84 2.89 -26.81 -14.84
C ASN A 84 4.16 -26.18 -15.42
N SER A 85 4.75 -26.86 -16.40
CA SER A 85 5.85 -26.30 -17.18
C SER A 85 5.28 -25.41 -18.28
N VAL A 86 5.53 -24.09 -18.20
CA VAL A 86 5.13 -23.15 -19.25
C VAL A 86 6.30 -22.97 -20.21
N PHE A 87 6.11 -23.34 -21.48
CA PHE A 87 7.15 -23.24 -22.50
C PHE A 87 7.00 -21.95 -23.30
N LEU A 88 8.07 -21.16 -23.34
CA LEU A 88 8.18 -20.01 -24.22
C LEU A 88 8.75 -20.48 -25.56
N ILE A 89 7.95 -20.29 -26.61
CA ILE A 89 8.27 -20.69 -27.98
C ILE A 89 8.23 -19.41 -28.83
N PRO A 90 9.34 -18.99 -29.45
CA PRO A 90 9.37 -17.79 -30.27
C PRO A 90 8.57 -17.97 -31.57
N PRO A 91 8.04 -16.87 -32.15
CA PRO A 91 7.46 -16.91 -33.49
C PRO A 91 8.57 -17.18 -34.52
N GLY A 92 8.30 -18.01 -35.54
CA GLY A 92 9.32 -18.31 -36.55
C GLY A 92 9.04 -19.48 -37.48
N LYS A 93 9.83 -19.56 -38.55
CA LYS A 93 9.78 -20.67 -39.52
C LYS A 93 10.31 -21.97 -38.88
N PRO A 94 9.76 -23.14 -39.27
CA PRO A 94 10.24 -24.42 -38.75
C PRO A 94 11.71 -24.56 -39.01
N ILE A 95 12.45 -25.01 -38.00
CA ILE A 95 13.79 -25.52 -38.25
C ILE A 95 13.59 -26.94 -38.78
N LEU A 96 13.67 -27.08 -40.10
CA LEU A 96 13.68 -28.36 -40.79
C LEU A 96 14.83 -29.21 -40.25
N VAL A 97 14.50 -30.28 -39.53
CA VAL A 97 15.49 -31.26 -39.10
C VAL A 97 15.70 -32.24 -40.25
N SER A 98 16.81 -32.12 -40.97
CA SER A 98 17.34 -33.25 -41.70
C SER A 98 17.89 -34.25 -40.69
N VAL A 99 17.26 -35.42 -40.57
CA VAL A 99 17.72 -36.55 -39.74
C VAL A 99 19.10 -36.98 -40.21
N ASN A 100 20.17 -36.37 -39.68
CA ASN A 100 21.55 -36.76 -39.92
C ASN A 100 22.42 -36.59 -38.64
N ASP A 101 21.81 -36.67 -37.46
CA ASP A 101 22.53 -36.87 -36.19
C ASP A 101 22.30 -38.29 -35.69
N THR A 102 22.74 -39.28 -36.47
CA THR A 102 23.13 -40.59 -35.93
C THR A 102 24.40 -41.08 -36.61
N CYS A 103 25.35 -41.49 -35.78
CA CYS A 103 26.52 -42.27 -36.18
C CYS A 103 26.10 -43.42 -37.11
N SER A 104 26.81 -43.52 -38.24
CA SER A 104 26.92 -44.66 -39.17
C SER A 104 25.80 -45.73 -39.13
N ASP A 105 24.96 -45.78 -40.17
CA ASP A 105 25.13 -46.83 -41.19
C ASP A 105 24.20 -46.65 -42.39
N ASN A 106 24.73 -47.06 -43.54
CA ASN A 106 24.13 -46.95 -44.87
C ASN A 106 22.77 -47.67 -44.99
N LYS A 107 21.71 -46.91 -45.33
CA LYS A 107 20.74 -47.21 -46.42
C LYS A 107 19.71 -46.08 -46.51
N ALA A 108 19.77 -45.35 -47.62
CA ALA A 108 18.82 -44.30 -47.95
C ALA A 108 17.42 -44.88 -48.19
N ASN A 109 16.47 -44.51 -47.33
CA ASN A 109 15.04 -44.54 -47.61
C ASN A 109 14.56 -43.08 -47.78
N PRO A 110 14.02 -42.68 -48.93
CA PRO A 110 13.51 -41.33 -49.13
C PRO A 110 12.04 -41.27 -48.71
N SER A 111 11.81 -41.29 -47.40
CA SER A 111 10.55 -40.84 -46.79
C SER A 111 10.90 -40.13 -45.49
N ALA A 112 11.63 -39.01 -45.60
CA ALA A 112 11.79 -38.10 -44.49
C ALA A 112 10.41 -37.48 -44.21
N VAL A 113 9.73 -38.01 -43.18
CA VAL A 113 8.57 -37.35 -42.61
C VAL A 113 9.08 -36.01 -42.09
N THR A 114 8.65 -34.92 -42.73
CA THR A 114 8.94 -33.56 -42.30
C THR A 114 8.19 -33.33 -40.99
N GLU A 115 8.77 -33.74 -39.86
CA GLU A 115 8.20 -33.42 -38.56
C GLU A 115 8.39 -31.92 -38.30
N GLU A 116 7.29 -31.20 -38.13
CA GLU A 116 7.31 -29.84 -37.61
C GLU A 116 7.82 -29.91 -36.16
N VAL A 117 8.98 -29.30 -35.89
CA VAL A 117 9.58 -29.30 -34.55
C VAL A 117 9.58 -27.89 -33.99
N SER A 118 8.86 -27.68 -32.89
CA SER A 118 8.84 -26.40 -32.19
C SER A 118 10.02 -26.29 -31.22
N SER A 119 10.73 -25.17 -31.25
CA SER A 119 11.93 -24.95 -30.44
C SER A 119 11.65 -24.07 -29.23
N ILE A 120 11.88 -24.60 -28.02
CA ILE A 120 11.65 -23.94 -26.74
C ILE A 120 12.88 -23.12 -26.36
N ILE A 121 12.67 -21.87 -25.95
CA ILE A 121 13.76 -20.98 -25.49
C ILE A 121 13.83 -20.90 -23.96
N LYS A 122 12.71 -20.99 -23.25
CA LYS A 122 12.66 -20.93 -21.78
C LYS A 122 11.53 -21.81 -21.24
N VAL A 123 11.77 -22.47 -20.11
CA VAL A 123 10.70 -23.03 -19.27
C VAL A 123 10.46 -22.04 -18.12
N ALA A 124 9.30 -21.39 -18.12
CA ALA A 124 8.89 -20.52 -17.03
C ALA A 124 8.21 -21.35 -15.94
N SER A 125 8.72 -21.23 -14.71
CA SER A 125 8.17 -21.87 -13.50
C SER A 125 7.36 -20.91 -12.64
N THR A 126 7.37 -19.61 -12.96
CA THR A 126 6.70 -18.56 -12.20
C THR A 126 6.06 -17.52 -13.11
N ASN A 127 4.91 -17.00 -12.67
CA ASN A 127 4.26 -15.81 -13.21
C ASN A 127 4.21 -14.69 -12.15
N MET A 128 4.23 -13.45 -12.61
CA MET A 128 3.97 -12.28 -11.78
C MET A 128 2.50 -11.94 -11.88
N GLU A 129 1.80 -12.00 -10.76
CA GLU A 129 0.42 -11.57 -10.60
C GLU A 129 0.37 -10.14 -10.08
N LEU A 130 -0.60 -9.36 -10.58
CA LEU A 130 -0.86 -8.01 -10.14
C LEU A 130 -2.13 -7.96 -9.31
N VAL A 131 -2.02 -7.45 -8.09
CA VAL A 131 -3.17 -7.24 -7.21
C VAL A 131 -3.33 -5.76 -6.97
N LEU A 132 -4.49 -5.20 -7.30
CA LEU A 132 -4.80 -3.80 -7.01
C LEU A 132 -4.73 -3.56 -5.49
N VAL A 133 -3.95 -2.57 -5.07
CA VAL A 133 -3.74 -2.25 -3.64
C VAL A 133 -3.96 -0.76 -3.38
N ALA A 134 -4.22 -0.43 -2.13
CA ALA A 134 -4.23 0.96 -1.70
C ALA A 134 -2.79 1.51 -1.66
N PRO A 135 -2.59 2.80 -1.99
CA PRO A 135 -1.27 3.43 -1.96
C PRO A 135 -0.74 3.54 -0.53
N SER A 136 0.55 3.27 -0.34
CA SER A 136 1.21 3.40 0.97
C SER A 136 1.66 4.85 1.19
N LEU A 137 0.81 5.66 1.83
CA LEU A 137 1.05 7.09 2.04
C LEU A 137 1.71 7.42 3.39
N ASP A 138 1.98 6.41 4.23
CA ASP A 138 2.64 6.61 5.53
C ASP A 138 4.04 7.22 5.35
N LYS A 139 4.77 6.78 4.32
CA LYS A 139 6.09 7.33 3.98
C LYS A 139 5.99 8.78 3.54
N LEU A 140 5.01 9.13 2.69
CA LEU A 140 4.76 10.51 2.25
C LEU A 140 4.53 11.43 3.46
N LYS A 141 3.64 11.00 4.37
CA LYS A 141 3.39 11.72 5.61
C LYS A 141 4.67 11.95 6.41
N SER A 142 5.50 10.92 6.54
CA SER A 142 6.79 11.00 7.25
C SER A 142 7.70 12.05 6.65
N LEU A 143 7.91 12.00 5.32
CA LEU A 143 8.76 12.94 4.59
C LEU A 143 8.27 14.39 4.73
N LEU A 144 6.96 14.62 4.61
CA LEU A 144 6.36 15.95 4.73
C LEU A 144 6.52 16.57 6.13
N HIS A 145 6.65 15.74 7.17
CA HIS A 145 6.81 16.17 8.56
C HIS A 145 8.27 16.36 8.97
N GLU A 146 9.25 16.03 8.12
CA GLU A 146 10.67 16.25 8.41
C GLU A 146 11.00 17.75 8.52
N ARG A 147 10.43 18.56 7.63
CA ARG A 147 10.62 20.02 7.63
C ARG A 147 9.33 20.78 7.26
N PRO A 148 8.38 20.89 8.20
CA PRO A 148 7.19 21.71 8.03
C PRO A 148 7.56 23.18 7.74
N TYR A 149 6.70 23.89 7.02
CA TYR A 149 6.84 25.33 6.84
C TYR A 149 6.48 26.08 8.11
N LYS A 150 7.30 27.08 8.46
CA LYS A 150 7.09 28.00 9.59
C LYS A 150 7.29 29.41 9.08
N LEU A 151 6.44 30.36 9.48
CA LEU A 151 6.52 31.75 9.03
C LEU A 151 7.86 32.42 9.42
N ASN A 152 8.33 32.14 10.63
CA ASN A 152 9.63 32.60 11.13
C ASN A 152 10.64 31.46 10.99
N GLU A 153 11.17 31.25 9.78
CA GLU A 153 12.30 30.32 9.61
C GLU A 153 13.54 30.92 10.30
N ASP A 154 13.97 30.31 11.40
CA ASP A 154 15.18 30.73 12.13
C ASP A 154 16.40 30.72 11.20
N LEU A 155 17.38 31.61 11.40
CA LEU A 155 18.63 31.66 10.61
C LEU A 155 19.39 30.31 10.57
N GLU A 156 19.14 29.42 11.53
CA GLU A 156 19.69 28.05 11.56
C GLU A 156 19.14 27.16 10.43
N VAL A 157 17.99 27.49 9.86
CA VAL A 157 17.30 26.75 8.79
C VAL A 157 18.01 26.90 7.45
N GLU A 158 18.65 28.05 7.19
CA GLU A 158 19.43 28.29 5.96
C GLU A 158 20.68 27.40 5.87
N SER A 159 21.22 26.97 7.02
CA SER A 159 22.44 26.14 7.08
C SER A 159 22.22 24.68 6.66
N ARG A 160 20.97 24.19 6.68
CA ARG A 160 20.63 22.80 6.30
C ARG A 160 20.43 22.60 4.78
N GLY A 161 20.49 23.67 4.00
CA GLY A 161 20.21 23.61 2.55
C GLY A 161 18.85 22.97 2.26
N ASN A 162 18.81 22.04 1.30
CA ASN A 162 17.57 21.36 0.88
C ASN A 162 17.31 20.03 1.63
N VAL A 163 18.05 19.71 2.69
CA VAL A 163 17.85 18.47 3.43
C VAL A 163 16.46 18.48 4.10
N GLY A 164 15.71 17.39 3.92
CA GLY A 164 14.34 17.24 4.41
C GLY A 164 13.29 18.04 3.60
N LEU A 165 13.66 18.54 2.42
CA LEU A 165 12.74 19.15 1.45
C LEU A 165 12.68 18.28 0.20
N TYR A 166 11.46 18.08 -0.31
CA TYR A 166 11.20 17.15 -1.40
C TYR A 166 10.45 17.83 -2.53
N ARG A 167 11.00 17.74 -3.75
CA ARG A 167 10.32 18.12 -4.99
C ARG A 167 9.35 17.03 -5.40
N TRP A 168 8.50 17.36 -6.36
CA TRP A 168 7.57 16.39 -6.97
C TRP A 168 8.27 15.10 -7.43
N HIS A 169 9.40 15.23 -8.14
CA HIS A 169 10.16 14.08 -8.63
C HIS A 169 10.77 13.24 -7.50
N ASP A 170 11.28 13.88 -6.45
CA ASP A 170 11.85 13.18 -5.29
C ASP A 170 10.79 12.32 -4.59
N LEU A 171 9.55 12.83 -4.49
CA LEU A 171 8.42 12.08 -3.94
C LEU A 171 8.00 10.91 -4.84
N LEU A 172 7.99 11.10 -6.16
CA LEU A 172 7.65 10.04 -7.11
C LEU A 172 8.62 8.85 -7.04
N GLU A 173 9.91 9.11 -6.84
CA GLU A 173 10.94 8.07 -6.74
C GLU A 173 10.89 7.31 -5.40
N GLN A 174 10.46 7.97 -4.32
CA GLN A 174 10.49 7.40 -2.97
C GLN A 174 9.19 6.73 -2.54
N ILE A 175 8.04 7.12 -3.12
CA ILE A 175 6.71 6.68 -2.69
C ILE A 175 6.14 5.63 -3.64
N GLN A 176 5.67 4.52 -3.05
CA GLN A 176 4.96 3.43 -3.73
C GLN A 176 3.49 3.81 -3.98
N ALA A 177 3.27 4.74 -4.91
CA ALA A 177 1.94 5.19 -5.32
C ALA A 177 1.96 5.65 -6.79
N SER A 178 0.81 5.63 -7.46
CA SER A 178 0.65 6.29 -8.75
C SER A 178 0.75 7.81 -8.62
N GLU A 179 0.90 8.51 -9.75
CA GLU A 179 0.94 9.98 -9.74
C GLU A 179 -0.36 10.60 -9.19
N GLN A 180 -1.51 10.04 -9.56
CA GLN A 180 -2.80 10.54 -9.08
C GLN A 180 -2.95 10.28 -7.57
N GLU A 181 -2.63 9.08 -7.10
CA GLU A 181 -2.68 8.74 -5.68
C GLU A 181 -1.72 9.60 -4.85
N LEU A 182 -0.55 9.94 -5.38
CA LEU A 182 0.40 10.84 -4.72
C LEU A 182 -0.16 12.27 -4.62
N LYS A 183 -0.78 12.80 -5.69
CA LYS A 183 -1.46 14.11 -5.67
C LYS A 183 -2.60 14.14 -4.65
N ASP A 184 -3.39 13.08 -4.61
CA ASP A 184 -4.50 12.96 -3.68
C ASP A 184 -3.99 12.83 -2.24
N GLY A 185 -2.86 12.14 -2.03
CA GLY A 185 -2.16 12.09 -0.75
C GLY A 185 -1.62 13.45 -0.29
N LEU A 186 -1.05 14.24 -1.19
CA LEU A 186 -0.60 15.61 -0.87
C LEU A 186 -1.77 16.50 -0.43
N LYS A 187 -2.91 16.42 -1.14
CA LYS A 187 -4.14 17.13 -0.75
C LYS A 187 -4.67 16.63 0.59
N LEU A 188 -4.67 15.32 0.82
CA LEU A 188 -5.12 14.71 2.07
C LEU A 188 -4.32 15.22 3.28
N PHE A 189 -3.01 15.41 3.12
CA PHE A 189 -2.13 15.94 4.16
C PHE A 189 -2.09 17.47 4.21
N SER A 190 -2.91 18.18 3.43
CA SER A 190 -2.87 19.64 3.30
C SER A 190 -1.46 20.15 2.97
N ALA A 191 -0.74 19.43 2.10
CA ALA A 191 0.57 19.84 1.65
C ALA A 191 0.45 20.88 0.53
N VAL A 192 1.37 21.84 0.52
CA VAL A 192 1.47 22.89 -0.47
C VAL A 192 2.90 22.97 -1.00
N GLU A 193 3.03 23.29 -2.29
CA GLU A 193 4.34 23.53 -2.89
C GLU A 193 4.83 24.93 -2.49
N ILE A 194 5.96 25.05 -1.81
CA ILE A 194 6.57 26.34 -1.42
C ILE A 194 8.00 26.33 -1.96
N ASP A 195 8.32 27.32 -2.80
CA ASP A 195 9.64 27.45 -3.45
C ASP A 195 10.12 26.18 -4.20
N GLY A 196 9.17 25.45 -4.80
CA GLY A 196 9.42 24.22 -5.56
C GLY A 196 9.49 22.94 -4.71
N PHE A 197 9.20 23.02 -3.41
CA PHE A 197 9.21 21.87 -2.49
C PHE A 197 7.84 21.67 -1.85
N TRP A 198 7.40 20.42 -1.72
CA TRP A 198 6.15 20.09 -1.05
C TRP A 198 6.33 20.06 0.47
N ARG A 199 5.54 20.84 1.19
CA ARG A 199 5.62 20.99 2.65
C ARG A 199 4.22 21.06 3.26
N VAL A 200 4.10 20.58 4.48
CA VAL A 200 2.94 20.86 5.35
C VAL A 200 3.26 22.11 6.16
N ILE A 201 2.30 23.00 6.34
CA ILE A 201 2.46 24.18 7.18
C ILE A 201 2.24 23.77 8.64
N ASP A 202 3.10 24.26 9.54
CA ASP A 202 2.99 23.93 10.94
C ASP A 202 1.72 24.53 11.57
N GLY A 203 1.19 23.86 12.60
CA GLY A 203 -0.07 24.23 13.21
C GLY A 203 -0.08 25.64 13.81
N LYS A 204 1.07 26.19 14.25
CA LYS A 204 1.14 27.55 14.82
C LYS A 204 1.01 28.60 13.72
N THR A 205 1.69 28.42 12.59
CA THR A 205 1.56 29.33 11.44
C THR A 205 0.13 29.32 10.91
N MET A 206 -0.51 28.15 10.79
CA MET A 206 -1.92 28.07 10.36
C MET A 206 -2.86 28.77 11.35
N ASP A 207 -2.63 28.61 12.66
CA ASP A 207 -3.41 29.28 13.71
C ASP A 207 -3.27 30.80 13.65
N GLU A 208 -2.04 31.29 13.46
CA GLU A 208 -1.74 32.72 13.32
C GLU A 208 -2.45 33.32 12.10
N ILE A 209 -2.32 32.70 10.93
CA ILE A 209 -2.92 33.21 9.69
C ILE A 209 -4.44 33.17 9.77
N LEU A 210 -5.04 32.06 10.24
CA LEU A 210 -6.49 31.96 10.41
C LEU A 210 -6.99 33.03 11.38
N SER A 211 -6.30 33.24 12.50
CA SER A 211 -6.63 34.30 13.45
C SER A 211 -6.56 35.69 12.82
N MET A 212 -5.56 35.96 11.97
CA MET A 212 -5.46 37.22 11.24
C MET A 212 -6.57 37.41 10.22
N VAL A 213 -6.96 36.36 9.49
CA VAL A 213 -8.12 36.42 8.57
C VAL A 213 -9.39 36.78 9.36
N LEU A 214 -9.63 36.13 10.49
CA LEU A 214 -10.82 36.35 11.32
C LEU A 214 -10.84 37.75 11.94
N ASN A 215 -9.71 38.22 12.45
CA ASN A 215 -9.58 39.57 13.01
C ASN A 215 -9.79 40.65 11.95
N ASN A 216 -9.17 40.51 10.78
CA ASN A 216 -9.37 41.45 9.67
C ASN A 216 -10.81 41.43 9.14
N SER A 217 -11.48 40.28 9.15
CA SER A 217 -12.90 40.19 8.80
C SER A 217 -13.77 41.06 9.72
N ILE A 218 -13.47 41.10 11.03
CA ILE A 218 -14.18 41.97 11.99
C ILE A 218 -13.86 43.45 11.72
N LEU A 219 -12.58 43.78 11.50
CA LEU A 219 -12.13 45.16 11.28
C LEU A 219 -12.69 45.77 10.00
N GLN A 220 -12.72 45.00 8.90
CA GLN A 220 -13.18 45.44 7.59
C GLN A 220 -14.68 45.19 7.36
N GLY A 221 -15.36 44.50 8.29
CA GLY A 221 -16.77 44.15 8.16
C GLY A 221 -17.05 43.11 7.06
N TRP A 222 -16.06 42.29 6.73
CA TRP A 222 -16.25 41.22 5.75
C TRP A 222 -17.11 40.09 6.32
N PRO A 223 -18.03 39.52 5.51
CA PRO A 223 -18.78 38.35 5.91
C PRO A 223 -17.94 37.07 5.75
N LEU A 224 -17.89 36.22 6.78
CA LEU A 224 -17.08 34.98 6.79
C LEU A 224 -17.49 33.94 5.72
N ASN A 225 -18.71 34.07 5.17
CA ASN A 225 -19.23 33.20 4.11
C ASN A 225 -19.01 33.77 2.69
N ALA A 226 -18.44 34.97 2.56
CA ALA A 226 -18.20 35.61 1.27
C ALA A 226 -16.96 36.53 1.33
N LEU A 227 -15.82 35.96 1.73
CA LEU A 227 -14.53 36.64 1.74
C LEU A 227 -13.98 36.71 0.30
N LYS A 228 -13.64 37.91 -0.18
CA LYS A 228 -13.00 38.06 -1.50
C LYS A 228 -11.52 37.76 -1.41
N GLU A 229 -11.03 36.87 -2.26
CA GLU A 229 -9.62 36.43 -2.27
C GLU A 229 -8.66 37.62 -2.34
N ASP A 230 -8.85 38.51 -3.31
CA ASP A 230 -7.96 39.64 -3.56
C ASP A 230 -7.92 40.64 -2.38
N GLU A 231 -9.06 40.87 -1.71
CA GLU A 231 -9.13 41.78 -0.56
C GLU A 231 -8.42 41.17 0.66
N VAL A 232 -8.67 39.90 0.96
CA VAL A 232 -8.02 39.20 2.08
C VAL A 232 -6.51 39.10 1.87
N VAL A 233 -6.10 38.67 0.67
CA VAL A 233 -4.68 38.51 0.32
C VAL A 233 -3.96 39.85 0.42
N SER A 234 -4.50 40.92 -0.16
CA SER A 234 -3.87 42.25 -0.16
C SER A 234 -3.64 42.80 1.26
N VAL A 235 -4.61 42.61 2.17
CA VAL A 235 -4.48 43.06 3.56
C VAL A 235 -3.42 42.25 4.30
N LEU A 236 -3.46 40.90 4.21
CA LEU A 236 -2.50 40.06 4.92
C LEU A 236 -1.08 40.14 4.33
N GLU A 237 -0.93 40.39 3.03
CA GLU A 237 0.37 40.69 2.42
C GLU A 237 0.97 41.98 2.98
N THR A 238 0.15 42.99 3.23
CA THR A 238 0.58 44.25 3.86
C THR A 238 1.09 44.01 5.30
N ASP A 239 0.52 43.02 5.99
CA ASP A 239 0.95 42.58 7.32
C ASP A 239 2.21 41.66 7.27
N GLY A 240 2.71 41.33 6.08
CA GLY A 240 3.94 40.57 5.88
C GLY A 240 3.75 39.06 5.70
N TYR A 241 2.52 38.58 5.55
CA TYR A 241 2.25 37.16 5.31
C TYR A 241 2.40 36.81 3.82
N PRO A 242 3.07 35.71 3.45
CA PRO A 242 3.24 35.35 2.04
C PRO A 242 1.92 34.90 1.38
N GLN A 243 1.65 35.39 0.17
CA GLN A 243 0.46 35.09 -0.62
C GLN A 243 0.07 33.61 -0.62
N LYS A 244 1.03 32.74 -0.89
CA LYS A 244 0.79 31.31 -1.05
C LYS A 244 0.30 30.63 0.23
N ILE A 245 0.73 31.14 1.39
CA ILE A 245 0.33 30.61 2.69
C ILE A 245 -1.06 31.13 3.08
N ILE A 246 -1.37 32.39 2.73
CA ILE A 246 -2.72 32.95 2.90
C ILE A 246 -3.73 32.17 2.07
N LEU A 247 -3.43 31.95 0.78
CA LEU A 247 -4.29 31.15 -0.12
C LEU A 247 -4.47 29.73 0.40
N HIS A 248 -3.39 29.09 0.85
CA HIS A 248 -3.50 27.75 1.43
C HIS A 248 -4.36 27.71 2.71
N CYS A 249 -4.30 28.74 3.55
CA CYS A 249 -5.18 28.87 4.72
C CYS A 249 -6.65 28.95 4.29
N LEU A 250 -6.98 29.72 3.26
CA LEU A 250 -8.32 29.80 2.70
C LEU A 250 -8.77 28.46 2.08
N GLU A 251 -7.90 27.78 1.33
CA GLU A 251 -8.14 26.43 0.79
C GLU A 251 -8.40 25.39 1.89
N THR A 252 -7.66 25.50 2.99
CA THR A 252 -7.76 24.56 4.11
C THR A 252 -9.08 24.75 4.85
N PHE A 253 -9.40 25.99 5.24
CA PHE A 253 -10.54 26.31 6.10
C PHE A 253 -11.80 26.76 5.37
N GLY A 254 -11.74 26.93 4.06
CA GLY A 254 -12.85 27.46 3.26
C GLY A 254 -13.22 26.58 2.08
N ILE A 255 -14.29 27.01 1.43
CA ILE A 255 -14.80 26.47 0.17
C ILE A 255 -14.84 27.65 -0.80
N MET A 256 -14.15 27.47 -1.93
CA MET A 256 -14.08 28.47 -2.99
C MET A 256 -15.28 28.36 -3.92
N VAL A 257 -15.85 29.50 -4.29
CA VAL A 257 -16.87 29.63 -5.34
C VAL A 257 -16.38 30.67 -6.34
N GLU A 258 -16.29 30.28 -7.61
CA GLU A 258 -15.99 31.21 -8.70
C GLU A 258 -17.26 32.02 -9.04
N GLY A 259 -17.18 33.34 -8.86
CA GLY A 259 -18.25 34.28 -9.20
C GLY A 259 -17.87 35.19 -10.37
N SER A 260 -18.83 36.01 -10.81
CA SER A 260 -18.58 37.05 -11.83
C SER A 260 -17.55 38.09 -11.38
N ASP A 261 -17.45 38.32 -10.07
CA ASP A 261 -16.65 39.38 -9.46
C ASP A 261 -15.32 38.85 -8.87
N GLY A 262 -14.89 37.65 -9.30
CA GLY A 262 -13.69 36.98 -8.83
C GLY A 262 -13.98 35.78 -7.92
N LYS A 263 -12.96 35.33 -7.19
CA LYS A 263 -13.06 34.18 -6.29
C LYS A 263 -13.55 34.61 -4.91
N LEU A 264 -14.60 33.94 -4.45
CA LEU A 264 -15.18 34.13 -3.13
C LEU A 264 -14.97 32.88 -2.28
N TRP A 265 -14.59 33.10 -1.02
CA TRP A 265 -14.34 32.06 -0.04
C TRP A 265 -15.41 32.08 1.04
N SER A 266 -16.04 30.94 1.26
CA SER A 266 -16.87 30.70 2.45
C SER A 266 -16.08 29.87 3.43
N LEU A 267 -15.83 30.38 4.63
CA LEU A 267 -15.22 29.57 5.69
C LEU A 267 -16.14 28.41 6.09
N ASP A 268 -15.56 27.22 6.21
CA ASP A 268 -16.20 26.00 6.67
C ASP A 268 -16.24 26.02 8.20
N GLU A 269 -17.44 26.19 8.74
CA GLU A 269 -17.70 26.25 10.18
C GLU A 269 -17.14 25.03 10.92
N LYS A 270 -17.29 23.82 10.36
CA LYS A 270 -16.79 22.60 11.00
C LYS A 270 -15.27 22.62 11.08
N LYS A 271 -14.58 22.97 10.00
CA LYS A 271 -13.10 23.00 9.98
C LYS A 271 -12.53 24.07 10.91
N VAL A 272 -13.12 25.27 10.92
CA VAL A 272 -12.70 26.37 11.79
C VAL A 272 -12.94 26.02 13.27
N CYS A 273 -14.13 25.53 13.62
CA CYS A 273 -14.43 25.09 14.99
C CYS A 273 -13.50 23.96 15.45
N LEU A 274 -13.21 22.98 14.58
CA LEU A 274 -12.30 21.88 14.88
C LEU A 274 -10.86 22.37 15.12
N HIS A 275 -10.36 23.33 14.33
CA HIS A 275 -9.05 23.92 14.55
C HIS A 275 -8.92 24.52 15.95
N PHE A 276 -9.86 25.39 16.34
CA PHE A 276 -9.86 25.99 17.68
C PHE A 276 -10.08 24.96 18.79
N ALA A 277 -10.81 23.87 18.54
CA ALA A 277 -10.92 22.76 19.49
C ALA A 277 -9.55 22.12 19.77
N LEU A 278 -8.80 21.82 18.72
CA LEU A 278 -7.48 21.19 18.82
C LEU A 278 -6.44 22.12 19.47
N VAL A 279 -6.51 23.42 19.18
CA VAL A 279 -5.69 24.45 19.84
C VAL A 279 -6.04 24.51 21.33
N ALA A 280 -7.33 24.56 21.69
CA ALA A 280 -7.78 24.62 23.09
C ALA A 280 -7.38 23.38 23.91
N LEU A 281 -7.34 22.21 23.27
CA LEU A 281 -6.93 20.94 23.89
C LEU A 281 -5.42 20.85 24.14
N GLY A 282 -4.61 21.55 23.35
CA GLY A 282 -3.17 21.69 23.56
C GLY A 282 -2.37 20.39 23.49
N GLY A 283 -2.92 19.35 22.86
CA GLY A 283 -2.28 18.03 22.72
C GLY A 283 -2.26 17.16 23.99
N GLY A 284 -2.88 17.62 25.08
CA GLY A 284 -2.95 16.89 26.34
C GLY A 284 -4.32 16.27 26.62
N MET A 285 -4.46 15.72 27.82
CA MET A 285 -5.73 15.27 28.40
C MET A 285 -6.26 16.35 29.36
N MET A 286 -7.55 16.69 29.27
CA MET A 286 -8.20 17.62 30.21
C MET A 286 -9.65 17.24 30.50
N LYS A 287 -10.22 17.82 31.57
CA LYS A 287 -11.63 17.61 31.90
C LYS A 287 -12.53 18.20 30.81
N LEU A 288 -13.58 17.46 30.44
CA LEU A 288 -14.50 17.85 29.38
C LEU A 288 -15.13 19.23 29.62
N ASP A 289 -15.52 19.55 30.86
CA ASP A 289 -16.15 20.84 31.18
C ASP A 289 -15.18 22.02 30.99
N ILE A 290 -13.91 21.85 31.39
CA ILE A 290 -12.87 22.87 31.19
C ILE A 290 -12.59 23.05 29.70
N PHE A 291 -12.52 21.94 28.96
CA PHE A 291 -12.37 21.96 27.51
C PHE A 291 -13.51 22.73 26.84
N LEU A 292 -14.76 22.39 27.14
CA LEU A 292 -15.94 23.02 26.55
C LEU A 292 -15.98 24.52 26.80
N GLN A 293 -15.57 24.97 28.00
CA GLN A 293 -15.47 26.40 28.31
C GLN A 293 -14.42 27.11 27.45
N LYS A 294 -13.21 26.53 27.35
CA LYS A 294 -12.13 27.08 26.52
C LYS A 294 -12.49 27.10 25.04
N TRP A 295 -13.07 26.01 24.56
CA TRP A 295 -13.46 25.88 23.16
C TRP A 295 -14.55 26.89 22.79
N LYS A 296 -15.62 27.01 23.58
CA LYS A 296 -16.67 28.01 23.34
C LYS A 296 -16.17 29.45 23.34
N HIS A 297 -15.11 29.76 24.10
CA HIS A 297 -14.51 31.11 24.14
C HIS A 297 -13.57 31.40 22.97
N SER A 298 -13.07 30.38 22.26
CA SER A 298 -12.13 30.53 21.15
C SER A 298 -12.81 30.52 19.78
N VAL A 299 -14.04 30.03 19.69
CA VAL A 299 -14.79 29.99 18.42
C VAL A 299 -15.23 31.40 17.99
N PRO A 300 -15.06 31.79 16.71
CA PRO A 300 -15.46 33.09 16.20
C PRO A 300 -16.97 33.36 16.32
N SER A 301 -17.32 34.65 16.42
CA SER A 301 -18.73 35.07 16.43
C SER A 301 -19.43 34.68 15.13
N GLY A 302 -20.58 34.01 15.24
CA GLY A 302 -21.35 33.52 14.09
C GLY A 302 -21.21 32.02 13.82
N MET A 303 -20.29 31.33 14.50
CA MET A 303 -20.11 29.88 14.43
C MET A 303 -20.51 29.19 15.75
N GLN A 304 -20.85 27.90 15.68
CA GLN A 304 -21.28 27.09 16.81
C GLN A 304 -20.41 25.83 16.97
N ALA A 305 -19.91 25.61 18.19
CA ALA A 305 -19.19 24.40 18.55
C ALA A 305 -20.17 23.24 18.81
N ASP A 306 -20.02 22.14 18.06
CA ASP A 306 -20.74 20.87 18.29
C ASP A 306 -19.74 19.73 18.51
N LEU A 307 -19.94 18.94 19.56
CA LEU A 307 -19.11 17.77 19.88
C LEU A 307 -19.02 16.77 18.71
N LYS A 308 -20.05 16.67 17.85
CA LYS A 308 -20.02 15.84 16.63
C LYS A 308 -18.91 16.25 15.65
N MET A 309 -18.46 17.50 15.72
CA MET A 309 -17.34 17.98 14.88
C MET A 309 -16.00 17.33 15.28
N LEU A 310 -15.90 16.77 16.48
CA LEU A 310 -14.68 16.14 17.03
C LEU A 310 -14.57 14.64 16.74
N GLU A 311 -15.55 14.06 16.01
CA GLU A 311 -15.51 12.65 15.62
C GLU A 311 -14.25 12.33 14.82
N GLY A 312 -13.47 11.35 15.32
CA GLY A 312 -12.21 10.93 14.70
C GLY A 312 -11.00 11.80 15.07
N GLU A 313 -11.15 12.78 15.97
CA GLU A 313 -10.08 13.71 16.37
C GLU A 313 -9.73 13.64 17.86
N VAL A 314 -10.65 13.10 18.67
CA VAL A 314 -10.52 13.01 20.13
C VAL A 314 -11.09 11.69 20.66
N LEU A 315 -10.65 11.30 21.86
CA LEU A 315 -11.27 10.24 22.65
C LEU A 315 -11.74 10.75 24.00
N TYR A 316 -12.77 10.08 24.51
CA TYR A 316 -13.37 10.35 25.82
C TYR A 316 -13.09 9.20 26.77
N GLU A 317 -12.56 9.52 27.96
CA GLU A 317 -12.28 8.56 29.01
C GLU A 317 -13.08 8.91 30.28
N LYS A 318 -13.66 7.89 30.92
CA LYS A 318 -14.36 8.05 32.20
C LYS A 318 -13.42 7.69 33.34
N LEU A 319 -13.03 8.69 34.14
CA LEU A 319 -12.21 8.51 35.34
C LEU A 319 -13.09 8.80 36.57
N GLY A 320 -13.67 7.74 37.12
CA GLY A 320 -14.66 7.85 38.20
C GLY A 320 -15.96 8.48 37.71
N PHE A 321 -16.32 9.64 38.27
CA PHE A 321 -17.50 10.43 37.86
C PHE A 321 -17.18 11.50 36.81
N GLU A 322 -15.90 11.71 36.49
CA GLU A 322 -15.46 12.74 35.57
C GLU A 322 -15.25 12.18 34.17
N THR A 323 -15.57 12.99 33.16
CA THR A 323 -15.25 12.70 31.76
C THR A 323 -14.06 13.54 31.33
N TRP A 324 -13.04 12.88 30.81
CA TRP A 324 -11.83 13.47 30.28
C TRP A 324 -11.80 13.33 28.77
N ILE A 325 -11.16 14.29 28.11
CA ILE A 325 -10.97 14.34 26.67
C ILE A 325 -9.49 14.48 26.36
N HIS A 326 -8.99 13.76 25.37
CA HIS A 326 -7.64 13.92 24.85
C HIS A 326 -7.61 13.79 23.32
N ALA A 327 -6.56 14.33 22.70
CA ALA A 327 -6.39 14.26 21.27
C ALA A 327 -6.05 12.82 20.85
N PHE A 328 -6.69 12.36 19.78
CA PHE A 328 -6.37 11.09 19.14
C PHE A 328 -6.94 11.17 17.72
N ARG A 329 -6.08 11.40 16.73
CA ARG A 329 -6.52 11.77 15.37
C ARG A 329 -6.50 10.59 14.43
N ALA A 330 -7.57 10.39 13.66
CA ALA A 330 -7.64 9.40 12.60
C ALA A 330 -6.54 9.63 11.55
N SER A 331 -6.28 10.90 11.21
CA SER A 331 -5.19 11.30 10.32
C SER A 331 -3.79 10.94 10.85
N ALA A 332 -3.64 10.76 12.17
CA ALA A 332 -2.38 10.35 12.78
C ALA A 332 -2.12 8.84 12.65
N LEU A 333 -3.16 8.03 12.43
CA LEU A 333 -3.07 6.57 12.38
C LEU A 333 -2.42 6.05 11.08
N PRO A 334 -1.85 4.83 11.10
CA PRO A 334 -1.30 4.18 9.91
C PRO A 334 -2.32 4.01 8.79
N SER A 335 -1.89 4.06 7.52
CA SER A 335 -2.75 3.81 6.35
C SER A 335 -3.10 2.33 6.18
N SER A 336 -2.19 1.42 6.57
CA SER A 336 -2.42 -0.02 6.51
C SER A 336 -3.51 -0.46 7.51
N PRO A 337 -4.56 -1.18 7.06
CA PRO A 337 -5.63 -1.64 7.96
C PRO A 337 -5.11 -2.43 9.15
N ALA A 338 -4.19 -3.36 8.95
CA ALA A 338 -3.66 -4.20 10.03
C ALA A 338 -2.96 -3.36 11.10
N MET A 339 -2.09 -2.44 10.69
CA MET A 339 -1.38 -1.55 11.61
C MET A 339 -2.31 -0.54 12.28
N ARG A 340 -3.34 -0.07 11.56
CA ARG A 340 -4.35 0.84 12.10
C ARG A 340 -5.17 0.18 13.20
N PHE A 341 -5.75 -1.00 12.95
CA PHE A 341 -6.48 -1.73 13.98
C PHE A 341 -5.59 -2.07 15.18
N ALA A 342 -4.33 -2.46 14.95
CA ALA A 342 -3.37 -2.70 16.03
C ALA A 342 -3.12 -1.44 16.89
N ALA A 343 -2.99 -0.27 16.28
CA ALA A 343 -2.86 1.01 17.00
C ALA A 343 -4.14 1.36 17.78
N LEU A 344 -5.31 1.20 17.18
CA LEU A 344 -6.60 1.43 17.83
C LEU A 344 -6.81 0.54 19.07
N PHE A 345 -6.49 -0.75 18.97
CA PHE A 345 -6.66 -1.67 20.09
C PHE A 345 -5.57 -1.57 21.17
N ARG A 346 -4.42 -0.96 20.83
CA ARG A 346 -3.41 -0.57 21.81
C ARG A 346 -3.89 0.61 22.65
N GLU A 347 -4.56 1.58 22.02
CA GLU A 347 -5.13 2.74 22.71
C GLU A 347 -6.30 2.32 23.61
N ARG A 348 -7.23 1.53 23.08
CA ARG A 348 -8.41 1.07 23.82
C ARG A 348 -8.73 -0.38 23.45
N SER A 349 -8.81 -1.26 24.44
CA SER A 349 -9.00 -2.71 24.20
C SER A 349 -10.38 -3.10 23.66
N LYS A 350 -11.40 -2.27 23.92
CA LYS A 350 -12.80 -2.51 23.54
C LYS A 350 -13.43 -1.22 23.03
N TRP A 351 -14.01 -1.27 21.85
CA TRP A 351 -14.61 -0.12 21.19
C TRP A 351 -16.10 -0.34 20.95
N GLU A 352 -16.90 0.70 21.17
CA GLU A 352 -18.27 0.76 20.66
C GLU A 352 -18.25 1.22 19.20
N TRP A 353 -19.28 0.88 18.42
CA TRP A 353 -19.33 1.23 16.99
C TRP A 353 -19.18 2.74 16.76
N LYS A 354 -19.93 3.55 17.52
CA LYS A 354 -19.94 5.01 17.40
C LYS A 354 -18.56 5.65 17.63
N ASP A 355 -17.72 5.02 18.46
CA ASP A 355 -16.38 5.49 18.76
C ASP A 355 -15.37 4.95 17.74
N LEU A 356 -15.58 3.75 17.19
CA LEU A 356 -14.66 3.09 16.26
C LEU A 356 -14.78 3.58 14.83
N GLU A 357 -16.02 3.72 14.32
CA GLU A 357 -16.32 4.05 12.93
C GLU A 357 -15.54 5.28 12.42
N PRO A 358 -15.44 6.40 13.17
CA PRO A 358 -14.76 7.59 12.69
C PRO A 358 -13.27 7.38 12.36
N TYR A 359 -12.63 6.37 12.95
CA TYR A 359 -11.21 6.07 12.77
C TYR A 359 -10.91 5.06 11.67
N ILE A 360 -11.94 4.38 11.14
CA ILE A 360 -11.78 3.34 10.12
C ILE A 360 -12.57 3.62 8.84
N ARG A 361 -13.46 4.62 8.83
CA ARG A 361 -14.33 4.94 7.69
C ARG A 361 -13.59 5.40 6.44
N ASP A 362 -12.36 5.89 6.57
CA ASP A 362 -11.47 6.31 5.48
C ASP A 362 -10.61 5.16 4.96
N LEU A 363 -10.58 4.00 5.63
CA LEU A 363 -9.90 2.82 5.09
C LEU A 363 -10.58 2.39 3.79
N ARG A 364 -9.79 2.34 2.72
CA ARG A 364 -10.21 1.85 1.40
C ARG A 364 -9.25 0.75 1.02
N VAL A 365 -9.77 -0.46 0.89
CA VAL A 365 -9.03 -1.61 0.37
C VAL A 365 -9.77 -2.12 -0.85
N PRO A 366 -9.16 -2.09 -2.04
CA PRO A 366 -9.79 -2.63 -3.25
C PRO A 366 -10.30 -4.06 -3.02
N GLY A 367 -11.57 -4.29 -3.37
CA GLY A 367 -12.21 -5.61 -3.23
C GLY A 367 -12.62 -6.02 -1.81
N LEU A 368 -12.45 -5.17 -0.79
CA LEU A 368 -12.85 -5.50 0.60
C LEU A 368 -13.71 -4.39 1.21
N SER A 369 -14.92 -4.76 1.68
CA SER A 369 -15.82 -3.84 2.37
C SER A 369 -15.35 -3.53 3.79
N LEU A 370 -15.87 -2.45 4.38
CA LEU A 370 -15.61 -2.11 5.79
C LEU A 370 -16.07 -3.24 6.73
N GLU A 371 -17.20 -3.88 6.44
CA GLU A 371 -17.66 -5.06 7.18
C GLU A 371 -16.68 -6.23 7.08
N GLY A 372 -16.12 -6.47 5.88
CA GLY A 372 -15.08 -7.48 5.68
C GLY A 372 -13.81 -7.18 6.47
N LEU A 373 -13.41 -5.90 6.54
CA LEU A 373 -12.30 -5.45 7.40
C LEU A 373 -12.58 -5.73 8.88
N LEU A 374 -13.79 -5.40 9.35
CA LEU A 374 -14.19 -5.65 10.73
C LEU A 374 -14.17 -7.14 11.06
N ILE A 375 -14.71 -8.00 10.20
CA ILE A 375 -14.68 -9.46 10.41
C ILE A 375 -13.24 -9.99 10.51
N LYS A 376 -12.33 -9.43 9.70
CA LYS A 376 -10.93 -9.86 9.66
C LYS A 376 -10.12 -9.39 10.89
N TYR A 377 -10.27 -8.14 11.30
CA TYR A 377 -9.40 -7.49 12.30
C TYR A 377 -10.04 -7.30 13.68
N THR A 378 -11.33 -7.64 13.84
CA THR A 378 -12.05 -7.44 15.10
C THR A 378 -12.83 -8.69 15.49
N ARG A 379 -13.11 -8.81 16.79
CA ARG A 379 -14.11 -9.73 17.32
C ARG A 379 -15.31 -8.91 17.78
N ARG A 380 -16.45 -9.09 17.09
CA ARG A 380 -17.72 -8.46 17.47
C ARG A 380 -18.39 -9.28 18.57
N THR A 381 -18.77 -8.61 19.66
CA THR A 381 -19.58 -9.16 20.74
C THR A 381 -20.82 -8.30 20.92
N GLN A 382 -21.99 -8.93 20.94
CA GLN A 382 -23.26 -8.23 21.12
C GLN A 382 -24.19 -9.13 21.95
N PRO A 383 -24.41 -8.82 23.24
CA PRO A 383 -25.19 -9.69 24.13
C PRO A 383 -26.65 -9.88 23.72
N SER A 384 -27.28 -8.82 23.20
CA SER A 384 -28.63 -8.84 22.64
C SER A 384 -28.75 -7.82 21.49
N ALA A 385 -29.75 -7.97 20.63
CA ALA A 385 -29.93 -7.09 19.47
C ALA A 385 -30.08 -5.60 19.84
N ASP A 386 -30.57 -5.31 21.06
CA ASP A 386 -30.82 -3.96 21.56
C ASP A 386 -29.59 -3.28 22.18
N VAL A 387 -28.49 -4.01 22.39
CA VAL A 387 -27.25 -3.48 22.98
C VAL A 387 -26.27 -3.14 21.87
N GLU A 388 -25.59 -1.99 21.95
CA GLU A 388 -24.57 -1.60 20.98
C GLU A 388 -23.46 -2.67 20.87
N PRO A 389 -23.02 -3.01 19.65
CA PRO A 389 -21.96 -4.00 19.47
C PRO A 389 -20.63 -3.47 20.01
N ILE A 390 -19.91 -4.33 20.71
CA ILE A 390 -18.55 -4.07 21.20
C ILE A 390 -17.56 -4.84 20.34
N PHE A 391 -16.56 -4.13 19.83
CA PHE A 391 -15.45 -4.65 19.06
C PHE A 391 -14.21 -4.72 19.92
N SER A 392 -13.62 -5.91 20.04
CA SER A 392 -12.26 -6.07 20.55
C SER A 392 -11.34 -6.44 19.41
N ALA A 393 -10.03 -6.36 19.62
CA ALA A 393 -9.07 -6.96 18.70
C ALA A 393 -9.54 -8.38 18.39
N SER A 394 -9.60 -8.74 17.10
CA SER A 394 -9.36 -10.15 16.82
C SER A 394 -7.95 -10.32 17.34
N VAL A 395 -7.80 -11.15 18.37
CA VAL A 395 -6.52 -11.80 18.54
C VAL A 395 -6.42 -12.57 17.23
N GLY A 396 -5.82 -11.94 16.22
CA GLY A 396 -5.12 -12.69 15.22
C GLY A 396 -4.25 -13.56 16.08
N ASP A 397 -4.66 -14.81 16.21
CA ASP A 397 -3.77 -15.86 16.62
C ASP A 397 -2.63 -15.71 15.64
N ILE A 398 -1.61 -14.94 16.04
CA ILE A 398 -0.36 -14.86 15.30
C ILE A 398 -0.03 -16.33 15.13
N PRO A 399 -0.03 -16.90 13.92
CA PRO A 399 0.17 -18.32 13.79
C PRO A 399 1.45 -18.72 14.50
N GLU A 400 2.47 -17.85 14.44
CA GLU A 400 3.72 -17.99 15.19
C GLU A 400 3.59 -18.16 16.73
N ASN A 401 2.50 -17.69 17.36
CA ASN A 401 2.24 -17.90 18.79
C ASN A 401 1.67 -19.29 19.12
N TYR A 402 1.11 -20.00 18.13
CA TYR A 402 0.56 -21.37 18.28
C TYR A 402 1.36 -22.43 17.52
N VAL A 403 2.24 -21.97 16.63
CA VAL A 403 3.13 -22.80 15.84
C VAL A 403 4.39 -23.02 16.66
N HIS A 404 4.65 -24.29 17.01
CA HIS A 404 5.87 -24.66 17.74
C HIS A 404 7.09 -24.06 17.05
N GLN A 405 8.09 -23.60 17.80
CA GLN A 405 9.29 -22.87 17.30
C GLN A 405 9.95 -23.47 16.04
N TRP A 406 9.80 -24.78 15.83
CA TRP A 406 10.34 -25.56 14.71
C TRP A 406 9.65 -25.31 13.36
N TYR A 407 8.44 -24.77 13.39
CA TYR A 407 7.60 -24.52 12.21
C TYR A 407 7.49 -23.03 11.88
N THR A 408 8.30 -22.19 12.52
CA THR A 408 8.37 -20.75 12.22
C THR A 408 9.11 -20.49 10.90
N LYS A 409 8.76 -19.40 10.21
CA LYS A 409 9.43 -18.98 8.96
C LYS A 409 10.94 -18.83 9.16
N ASP A 410 11.37 -18.25 10.28
CA ASP A 410 12.77 -18.11 10.63
C ASP A 410 13.47 -19.46 10.77
N MET A 411 12.85 -20.44 11.43
CA MET A 411 13.44 -21.77 11.56
C MET A 411 13.46 -22.52 10.23
N PHE A 412 12.43 -22.36 9.39
CA PHE A 412 12.43 -22.88 8.03
C PHE A 412 13.63 -22.31 7.25
N MET A 413 13.78 -20.99 7.20
CA MET A 413 14.91 -20.35 6.52
C MET A 413 16.26 -20.80 7.10
N LYS A 414 16.34 -20.98 8.43
CA LYS A 414 17.56 -21.45 9.10
C LYS A 414 17.87 -22.92 8.78
N ALA A 415 16.87 -23.79 8.66
CA ALA A 415 17.04 -25.19 8.27
C ALA A 415 17.55 -25.31 6.82
N TYR A 416 17.02 -24.49 5.92
CA TYR A 416 17.45 -24.47 4.51
C TYR A 416 18.68 -23.60 4.24
N SER A 417 19.15 -22.82 5.23
CA SER A 417 20.37 -22.01 5.11
C SER A 417 21.64 -22.86 4.97
N ARG A 418 21.60 -24.13 5.40
CA ARG A 418 22.73 -25.06 5.34
C ARG A 418 22.37 -26.21 4.40
N PHE A 419 22.99 -26.20 3.23
CA PHE A 419 22.86 -27.29 2.27
C PHE A 419 23.75 -28.46 2.71
N ILE A 420 23.17 -29.61 3.01
CA ILE A 420 23.94 -30.85 3.16
C ILE A 420 24.40 -31.22 1.75
N LYS A 421 25.72 -31.20 1.50
CA LYS A 421 26.25 -31.68 0.24
C LYS A 421 25.94 -33.18 0.14
N PRO A 422 25.27 -33.64 -0.93
CA PRO A 422 25.04 -35.06 -1.11
C PRO A 422 26.40 -35.76 -1.12
N ILE A 423 26.54 -36.76 -0.26
CA ILE A 423 27.72 -37.61 -0.22
C ILE A 423 27.56 -38.62 -1.38
N PRO A 424 28.53 -38.72 -2.31
CA PRO A 424 28.38 -39.48 -3.56
C PRO A 424 28.11 -40.98 -3.38
N GLY A 425 28.60 -41.58 -2.29
CA GLY A 425 28.49 -43.01 -2.01
C GLY A 425 28.64 -43.35 -0.52
N GLU A 426 28.36 -44.60 -0.16
CA GLU A 426 28.46 -45.09 1.23
C GLU A 426 29.92 -45.09 1.72
N GLU A 427 30.87 -45.24 0.80
CA GLU A 427 32.32 -45.19 1.04
C GLU A 427 32.83 -43.84 1.56
N ASP A 428 32.10 -42.75 1.33
CA ASP A 428 32.46 -41.40 1.75
C ASP A 428 31.78 -41.01 3.09
N TRP A 429 31.05 -41.94 3.72
CA TRP A 429 30.43 -41.70 5.02
C TRP A 429 31.48 -41.68 6.12
N PRO A 430 31.41 -40.73 7.08
CA PRO A 430 32.31 -40.74 8.22
C PRO A 430 32.10 -42.03 9.05
N HIS A 431 33.13 -42.86 9.14
CA HIS A 431 33.12 -44.05 9.97
C HIS A 431 33.22 -43.65 11.45
N GLU A 432 32.11 -43.76 12.19
CA GLU A 432 32.12 -43.62 13.65
C GLU A 432 32.39 -44.97 14.32
N ASP A 433 33.28 -44.99 15.32
CA ASP A 433 33.65 -46.16 16.15
C ASP A 433 32.53 -46.59 17.13
N HIS A 434 31.26 -46.47 16.75
CA HIS A 434 30.15 -46.88 17.58
C HIS A 434 29.80 -48.35 17.34
N ALA A 435 29.62 -49.09 18.44
CA ALA A 435 29.19 -50.49 18.38
C ALA A 435 27.88 -50.60 17.59
N PRO A 436 27.76 -51.57 16.67
CA PRO A 436 26.56 -51.71 15.84
C PRO A 436 25.32 -51.84 16.72
N SER A 437 24.30 -51.03 16.42
CA SER A 437 23.02 -51.10 17.11
C SER A 437 22.44 -52.50 16.96
N GLY A 438 22.36 -53.24 18.08
CA GLY A 438 21.73 -54.56 18.09
C GLY A 438 20.27 -54.48 17.66
N PRO A 439 19.70 -55.57 17.11
CA PRO A 439 18.30 -55.61 16.75
C PRO A 439 17.42 -55.29 17.98
N PRO A 440 16.29 -54.57 17.81
CA PRO A 440 15.40 -54.24 18.91
C PRO A 440 14.94 -55.52 19.62
N THR A 441 15.03 -55.53 20.96
CA THR A 441 14.61 -56.68 21.76
C THR A 441 13.12 -56.94 21.57
N CYS A 442 12.77 -58.16 21.16
CA CYS A 442 11.37 -58.57 20.98
C CYS A 442 10.67 -58.64 22.35
N ASN A 443 9.92 -57.62 22.69
CA ASN A 443 9.07 -57.62 23.89
C ASN A 443 7.83 -58.46 23.60
N VAL A 444 7.71 -59.62 24.26
CA VAL A 444 6.50 -60.44 24.22
C VAL A 444 5.36 -59.68 24.88
N LEU A 445 4.33 -59.33 24.12
CA LEU A 445 3.14 -58.67 24.63
C LEU A 445 2.41 -59.59 25.64
N PRO A 446 1.87 -59.06 26.76
CA PRO A 446 1.10 -59.86 27.69
C PRO A 446 -0.16 -60.43 27.01
N GLY A 447 -0.31 -61.75 27.07
CA GLY A 447 -1.41 -62.48 26.45
C GLY A 447 -2.78 -62.05 26.98
N ARG A 448 -3.79 -62.14 26.11
CA ARG A 448 -5.19 -61.77 26.38
C ARG A 448 -5.71 -62.46 27.66
N PRO A 449 -6.36 -61.74 28.59
CA PRO A 449 -6.99 -62.36 29.75
C PRO A 449 -8.06 -63.35 29.31
N ARG A 450 -8.10 -64.53 29.92
CA ARG A 450 -9.16 -65.52 29.66
C ARG A 450 -10.48 -65.00 30.24
N LYS A 451 -11.56 -65.16 29.46
CA LYS A 451 -12.92 -64.78 29.82
C LYS A 451 -13.41 -65.47 31.08
#